data_AF-A0A4Q2ZER7-F1
#
_entry.id   AF-A0A4Q2ZER7-F1
#
_cell.length_a   1.000
_cell.length_b   1.000
_cell.length_c   1.000
_cell.angle_alpha   90.00
_cell.angle_beta   90.00
_cell.angle_gamma   90.00
#
_symmetry.space_group_name_H-M   'P 1'
#
loop_
_entity.id
_entity.type
_entity.pdbx_description
1 polymer ?
#
loop_
_entity_poly.entity_id
_entity_poly.type
_entity_poly.pdbx_seq_one_letter_code
_entity_poly.pdbx_strand_id
1 'polypeptide(L)'
;MELFSDEDIQIERVWCGESIGTKLVIQHSASGITAERVIGFDDESLHKQELVAELKQRFFTQFPNRAFIMEHLWRGPGKGAALWLHHTPSGIKVGRVIGYDPVARHPSGMMAEMMGRLREHETDRTE
;
A
#
# COMPACT_ATOMS: atom_id res chain seq x y z
N MET A 1 -4.56 -2.38 -0.40
CA MET A 1 -3.47 -1.47 -0.82
C MET A 1 -3.58 -1.37 -2.33
N GLU A 2 -3.96 -0.20 -2.82
CA GLU A 2 -4.05 0.06 -4.26
C GLU A 2 -2.66 0.45 -4.75
N LEU A 3 -2.15 -0.27 -5.75
CA LEU A 3 -0.83 0.01 -6.36
C LEU A 3 -0.91 1.13 -7.41
N PHE A 4 -2.13 1.50 -7.80
CA PHE A 4 -2.43 2.51 -8.78
C PHE A 4 -3.58 3.34 -8.22
N SER A 5 -3.33 4.64 -7.98
CA SER A 5 -4.34 5.60 -7.54
C SER A 5 -4.57 6.63 -8.64
N ASP A 6 -5.83 7.06 -8.78
CA ASP A 6 -6.17 8.15 -9.69
C ASP A 6 -5.56 9.49 -9.21
N GLU A 7 -5.20 9.60 -7.92
CA GLU A 7 -4.51 10.76 -7.35
C GLU A 7 -3.05 10.88 -7.84
N ASP A 8 -2.45 9.76 -8.25
CA ASP A 8 -1.08 9.73 -8.76
C ASP A 8 -1.00 10.10 -10.25
N ILE A 9 -2.15 10.41 -10.88
CA ILE A 9 -2.26 10.70 -12.30
C ILE A 9 -2.07 12.21 -12.55
N GLN A 10 -1.09 12.52 -13.38
CA GLN A 10 -0.86 13.85 -13.93
C GLN A 10 -1.42 13.92 -15.34
N ILE A 11 -2.08 15.04 -15.66
CA ILE A 11 -2.70 15.27 -16.97
C ILE A 11 -2.16 16.59 -17.52
N GLU A 12 -1.61 16.54 -18.72
CA GLU A 12 -1.09 17.69 -19.44
C GLU A 12 -1.80 17.85 -20.78
N ARG A 13 -2.07 19.11 -21.16
CA ARG A 13 -2.60 19.47 -22.46
C ARG A 13 -1.51 20.18 -23.25
N VAL A 14 -1.16 19.61 -24.40
CA VAL A 14 -0.10 20.15 -25.27
C VAL A 14 -0.74 20.58 -26.59
N TRP A 15 -0.73 21.89 -26.85
CA TRP A 15 -1.20 22.41 -28.13
C TRP A 15 -0.28 21.96 -29.27
N CYS A 16 -0.83 21.31 -30.30
CA CYS A 16 -0.06 20.74 -31.41
C CYS A 16 -0.19 21.52 -32.73
N GLY A 17 -0.94 22.63 -32.73
CA GLY A 17 -1.16 23.48 -33.90
C GLY A 17 -2.60 23.45 -34.41
N GLU A 18 -2.99 24.48 -35.16
CA GLU A 18 -4.38 24.74 -35.59
C GLU A 18 -5.01 23.60 -36.41
N SER A 19 -4.23 22.86 -37.19
CA SER A 19 -4.71 21.75 -38.01
C SER A 19 -4.61 20.37 -37.35
N ILE A 20 -4.02 20.28 -36.15
CA ILE A 20 -3.72 19.02 -35.45
C ILE A 20 -4.55 18.90 -34.16
N GLY A 21 -4.84 20.02 -33.52
CA GLY A 21 -5.63 20.07 -32.28
C GLY A 21 -4.77 19.99 -31.03
N THR A 22 -5.33 19.41 -29.96
CA THR A 22 -4.67 19.33 -28.65
C THR A 22 -4.25 17.89 -28.37
N LYS A 23 -3.04 17.68 -27.87
CA LYS A 23 -2.61 16.38 -27.35
C LYS A 23 -2.89 16.32 -25.85
N LEU A 24 -3.62 15.31 -25.43
CA LEU A 24 -3.79 14.97 -24.04
C LEU A 24 -2.72 13.95 -23.65
N VAL A 25 -1.93 14.27 -22.63
CA VAL A 25 -0.89 13.39 -22.08
C VAL A 25 -1.29 13.06 -20.65
N ILE A 26 -1.36 11.77 -20.32
CA ILE A 26 -1.67 11.28 -18.98
C ILE A 26 -0.49 10.43 -18.50
N GLN A 27 -0.01 10.72 -17.30
CA GLN A 27 1.16 10.08 -16.71
C GLN A 27 0.85 9.60 -15.29
N HIS A 28 1.30 8.39 -14.95
CA HIS A 28 1.33 7.93 -13.56
C HIS A 28 2.65 8.36 -12.92
N SER A 29 2.59 9.29 -11.97
CA SER A 29 3.77 9.97 -11.41
C SER A 29 4.76 9.00 -10.73
N ALA A 30 4.26 8.02 -9.98
CA ALA A 30 5.10 7.09 -9.23
C ALA A 30 5.83 6.05 -10.12
N SER A 31 5.26 5.69 -11.27
CA SER A 31 5.87 4.69 -12.18
C SER A 31 6.51 5.29 -13.43
N GLY A 32 6.19 6.54 -13.76
CA GLY A 32 6.64 7.20 -14.99
C GLY A 32 5.97 6.69 -16.27
N ILE A 33 4.98 5.80 -16.19
CA ILE A 33 4.27 5.30 -17.38
C ILE A 33 3.38 6.42 -17.93
N THR A 34 3.38 6.58 -19.24
CA THR A 34 2.59 7.58 -19.96
C THR A 34 1.64 6.94 -20.97
N ALA A 35 0.53 7.63 -21.23
CA ALA A 35 -0.39 7.39 -22.33
C ALA A 35 -0.77 8.74 -22.92
N GLU A 36 -0.75 8.88 -24.25
CA GLU A 36 -1.04 10.14 -24.92
C GLU A 36 -1.90 9.95 -26.15
N ARG A 37 -2.73 10.95 -26.47
CA ARG A 37 -3.58 10.95 -27.66
C ARG A 37 -3.84 12.37 -28.15
N VAL A 38 -3.80 12.54 -29.47
CA VAL A 38 -4.26 13.78 -30.11
C VAL A 38 -5.78 13.75 -30.18
N ILE A 39 -6.42 14.78 -29.64
CA ILE A 39 -7.86 14.91 -29.54
C ILE A 39 -8.33 16.21 -30.21
N GLY A 40 -9.53 16.14 -30.81
CA GLY A 40 -10.28 17.33 -31.21
C GLY A 40 -10.91 18.03 -30.00
N PHE A 41 -11.71 19.06 -30.26
CA PHE A 41 -12.34 19.86 -29.20
C PHE A 41 -13.54 19.20 -28.52
N ASP A 42 -14.14 18.17 -29.12
CA ASP A 42 -15.53 17.82 -28.80
C ASP A 42 -15.72 16.70 -27.76
N ASP A 43 -14.67 15.97 -27.33
CA ASP A 43 -14.84 14.82 -26.41
C ASP A 43 -13.62 14.55 -25.49
N GLU A 44 -13.03 15.61 -24.92
CA GLU A 44 -11.88 15.47 -24.01
C GLU A 44 -12.16 14.54 -22.82
N SER A 45 -13.36 14.62 -22.23
CA SER A 45 -13.73 13.80 -21.05
C SER A 45 -13.73 12.31 -21.34
N LEU A 46 -14.24 11.90 -22.51
CA LEU A 46 -14.25 10.50 -22.93
C LEU A 46 -12.82 10.02 -23.19
N HIS A 47 -12.05 10.78 -23.96
CA HIS A 47 -10.66 10.44 -24.26
C HIS A 47 -9.78 10.39 -23.01
N LYS A 48 -10.04 11.24 -22.02
CA LYS A 48 -9.40 11.18 -20.72
C LYS A 48 -9.69 9.84 -20.03
N GLN A 49 -10.94 9.42 -19.94
CA GLN A 49 -11.31 8.15 -19.31
C GLN A 49 -10.67 6.95 -20.02
N GLU A 50 -10.67 6.95 -21.36
CA GLU A 50 -10.01 5.92 -22.17
C GLU A 50 -8.51 5.87 -21.91
N LEU A 51 -7.83 7.02 -21.89
CA LEU A 51 -6.40 7.11 -21.62
C LEU A 51 -6.04 6.69 -20.20
N VAL A 52 -6.88 6.99 -19.20
CA VAL A 52 -6.67 6.50 -17.82
C VAL A 52 -6.81 4.98 -17.77
N ALA A 53 -7.82 4.40 -18.44
CA ALA A 53 -7.98 2.95 -18.52
C ALA A 53 -6.80 2.27 -19.23
N GLU A 54 -6.30 2.88 -20.32
CA GLU A 54 -5.13 2.42 -21.05
C GLU A 54 -3.85 2.49 -20.18
N LEU A 55 -3.64 3.61 -19.49
CA LEU A 55 -2.54 3.78 -18.55
C LEU A 55 -2.57 2.73 -17.43
N LYS A 56 -3.76 2.46 -16.88
CA LYS A 56 -3.98 1.44 -15.85
C LYS A 56 -3.66 0.04 -16.37
N GLN A 57 -4.07 -0.29 -17.59
CA GLN A 57 -3.72 -1.57 -18.23
C GLN A 57 -2.20 -1.71 -18.45
N ARG A 58 -1.54 -0.66 -18.97
CA ARG A 58 -0.08 -0.63 -19.13
C ARG A 58 0.62 -0.84 -17.79
N PHE A 59 0.16 -0.15 -16.74
CA PHE A 59 0.69 -0.30 -15.38
C PHE A 59 0.60 -1.74 -14.88
N PHE A 60 -0.58 -2.38 -14.92
CA PHE A 60 -0.72 -3.75 -14.40
C PHE A 60 -0.09 -4.81 -15.29
N THR A 61 0.17 -4.51 -16.55
CA THR A 61 0.95 -5.38 -17.44
C THR A 61 2.42 -5.38 -17.02
N GLN A 62 2.97 -4.20 -16.68
CA GLN A 62 4.36 -4.05 -16.25
C GLN A 62 4.59 -4.43 -14.78
N PHE A 63 3.62 -4.13 -13.92
CA PHE A 63 3.63 -4.33 -12.47
C PHE A 63 2.41 -5.15 -12.05
N PRO A 64 2.34 -6.44 -12.41
CA PRO A 64 1.18 -7.26 -12.09
C PRO A 64 1.08 -7.48 -10.57
N ASN A 65 -0.14 -7.46 -10.01
CA ASN A 65 -0.33 -7.58 -8.55
C ASN A 65 0.35 -8.82 -7.94
N ARG A 66 0.40 -9.94 -8.68
CA ARG A 66 1.10 -11.18 -8.28
C ARG A 66 2.61 -11.03 -8.10
N ALA A 67 3.21 -9.98 -8.66
CA ALA A 67 4.61 -9.65 -8.46
C ALA A 67 4.86 -8.99 -7.10
N PHE A 68 3.82 -8.59 -6.37
CA PHE A 68 3.94 -7.98 -5.06
C PHE A 68 3.49 -8.97 -3.98
N ILE A 69 4.37 -9.21 -3.01
CA ILE A 69 4.08 -10.01 -1.83
C ILE A 69 4.12 -9.08 -0.62
N MET A 70 3.08 -9.15 0.20
CA MET A 70 3.03 -8.44 1.48
C MET A 70 3.30 -9.44 2.61
N GLU A 71 4.37 -9.21 3.36
CA GLU A 71 4.80 -10.05 4.47
C GLU A 71 4.59 -9.30 5.79
N HIS A 72 3.88 -9.94 6.72
CA HIS A 72 3.78 -9.46 8.10
C HIS A 72 4.78 -10.23 8.97
N LEU A 73 5.72 -9.49 9.57
CA LEU A 73 6.79 -10.04 10.39
C LEU A 73 6.63 -9.57 11.84
N TRP A 74 6.24 -10.49 12.72
CA TRP A 74 6.35 -10.30 14.17
C TRP A 74 7.83 -10.37 14.58
N ARG A 75 8.35 -9.32 15.22
CA ARG A 75 9.77 -9.25 15.63
C ARG A 75 10.02 -9.67 17.08
N GLY A 76 8.97 -10.11 17.78
CA GLY A 76 9.03 -10.51 19.18
C GLY A 76 8.55 -9.42 20.14
N PRO A 77 8.40 -9.77 21.43
CA PRO A 77 8.00 -8.83 22.48
C PRO A 77 8.98 -7.66 22.56
N GLY A 78 8.50 -6.43 22.68
CA GLY A 78 9.39 -5.26 22.74
C GLY A 78 9.97 -4.77 21.43
N LYS A 79 9.81 -5.52 20.34
CA LYS A 79 10.35 -5.15 19.02
C LYS A 79 9.25 -4.88 18.00
N GLY A 80 8.01 -5.23 18.35
CA GLY A 80 6.85 -4.88 17.55
C GLY A 80 6.63 -5.76 16.33
N ALA A 81 5.85 -5.25 15.38
CA ALA A 81 5.64 -5.90 14.09
C ALA A 81 6.11 -5.02 12.93
N ALA A 82 6.44 -5.65 11.81
CA ALA A 82 6.79 -4.97 10.58
C ALA A 82 5.96 -5.52 9.42
N LEU A 83 5.56 -4.64 8.52
CA LEU A 83 4.94 -5.00 7.25
C LEU A 83 5.94 -4.71 6.13
N TRP A 84 6.21 -5.70 5.31
CA TRP A 84 7.12 -5.61 4.18
C TRP A 84 6.34 -5.80 2.89
N LEU A 85 6.55 -4.91 1.94
CA LEU A 85 6.11 -5.07 0.56
C LEU A 85 7.33 -5.46 -0.28
N HIS A 86 7.25 -6.58 -0.98
CA HIS A 86 8.31 -7.11 -1.82
C HIS A 86 7.86 -7.20 -3.27
N HIS A 87 8.57 -6.53 -4.17
CA HIS A 87 8.40 -6.70 -5.61
C HIS A 87 9.34 -7.82 -6.09
N THR A 88 8.78 -9.01 -6.36
CA THR A 88 9.53 -10.24 -6.63
C THR A 88 10.47 -10.17 -7.85
N PRO A 89 10.14 -9.50 -8.97
CA PRO A 89 11.03 -9.44 -10.12
C PRO A 89 12.25 -8.55 -9.90
N SER A 90 12.10 -7.43 -9.18
CA SER A 90 13.21 -6.50 -8.93
C SER A 90 13.97 -6.78 -7.62
N GLY A 91 13.42 -7.61 -6.74
CA GLY A 91 13.98 -7.89 -5.41
C GLY A 91 13.89 -6.70 -4.43
N ILE A 92 13.22 -5.61 -4.82
CA ILE A 92 13.08 -4.41 -3.98
C ILE A 92 12.10 -4.71 -2.85
N LYS A 93 12.52 -4.42 -1.62
CA LYS A 93 11.71 -4.57 -0.40
C LYS A 93 11.57 -3.23 0.30
N VAL A 94 10.34 -2.84 0.59
CA VAL A 94 10.01 -1.64 1.37
C VAL A 94 9.29 -2.07 2.63
N GLY A 95 9.75 -1.62 3.80
CA GLY A 95 9.22 -2.03 5.09
C GLY A 95 8.71 -0.85 5.91
N ARG A 96 7.60 -1.05 6.63
CA ARG A 96 7.11 -0.14 7.67
C ARG A 96 6.98 -0.89 9.00
N VAL A 97 7.45 -0.28 10.09
CA VAL A 97 7.21 -0.80 11.45
C VAL A 97 5.78 -0.40 11.85
N ILE A 98 4.97 -1.38 12.21
CA ILE A 98 3.56 -1.21 12.59
C ILE A 98 3.40 -1.77 14.00
N GLY A 99 3.56 -0.90 15.00
CA GLY A 99 3.43 -1.25 16.40
C GLY A 99 4.76 -1.62 17.05
N TYR A 100 5.05 -0.97 18.16
CA TYR A 100 6.05 -1.36 19.16
C TYR A 100 5.24 -1.72 20.40
N ASP A 101 5.28 -2.97 20.85
CA ASP A 101 4.64 -3.35 22.10
C ASP A 101 5.69 -3.23 23.21
N PRO A 102 5.69 -2.14 24.03
CA PRO A 102 6.70 -1.96 25.04
C PRO A 102 6.63 -3.11 26.06
N VAL A 103 7.73 -3.86 26.19
CA VAL A 103 7.92 -5.01 27.13
C VAL A 103 7.47 -4.68 28.56
N ALA A 104 7.45 -3.40 28.92
CA ALA A 104 7.20 -2.91 30.27
C ALA A 104 5.77 -3.11 30.82
N ARG A 105 4.77 -3.55 30.03
CA ARG A 105 3.38 -3.70 30.53
C ARG A 105 3.02 -5.05 31.13
N HIS A 106 3.88 -6.07 31.06
CA HIS A 106 3.56 -7.42 31.54
C HIS A 106 4.43 -8.09 32.64
N PRO A 107 5.22 -7.40 33.51
CA PRO A 107 5.83 -8.10 34.64
C PRO A 107 4.95 -8.16 35.90
N SER A 108 4.16 -7.13 36.20
CA SER A 108 3.47 -7.02 37.51
C SER A 108 2.07 -7.64 37.55
N GLY A 109 1.34 -7.64 36.43
CA GLY A 109 -0.01 -8.20 36.37
C GLY A 109 -0.04 -9.73 36.38
N MET A 110 0.87 -10.37 35.63
CA MET A 110 0.88 -11.84 35.49
C MET A 110 1.32 -12.54 36.78
N MET A 111 2.23 -11.93 37.55
CA MET A 111 2.65 -12.45 38.85
C MET A 111 1.61 -12.20 39.95
N ALA A 112 0.90 -11.06 39.90
CA ALA A 112 -0.23 -10.80 40.79
C ALA A 112 -1.41 -11.75 40.51
N GLU A 113 -1.70 -12.05 39.24
CA GLU A 113 -2.73 -13.01 38.83
C GLU A 113 -2.35 -14.45 39.19
N MET A 114 -1.08 -14.83 39.02
CA MET A 114 -0.56 -16.15 39.43
C MET A 114 -0.60 -16.33 40.95
N MET A 115 -0.20 -15.31 41.72
CA MET A 115 -0.26 -15.35 43.19
C MET A 115 -1.70 -15.33 43.70
N GLY A 116 -2.62 -14.62 43.04
CA GLY A 116 -4.05 -14.63 43.36
C GLY A 116 -4.64 -16.03 43.22
N ARG A 117 -4.39 -16.69 42.08
CA ARG A 117 -4.87 -18.07 41.82
C ARG A 117 -4.26 -19.12 42.75
N LEU A 118 -2.99 -18.97 43.13
CA LEU A 118 -2.35 -19.86 44.12
C LEU A 118 -3.00 -19.71 45.50
N ARG A 119 -3.35 -18.49 45.90
CA ARG A 119 -4.00 -18.20 47.18
C ARG A 119 -5.41 -18.79 47.25
N GLU A 120 -6.19 -18.65 46.19
CA GLU A 120 -7.54 -19.22 46.07
C GLU A 120 -7.53 -20.75 46.22
N HIS A 121 -6.55 -21.42 45.61
CA HIS A 121 -6.40 -22.88 45.63
C HIS A 121 -5.88 -23.45 46.96
N GLU A 122 -5.27 -22.63 47.81
CA GLU A 122 -4.92 -22.97 49.20
C GLU A 122 -6.11 -22.82 50.14
N THR A 123 -6.97 -21.81 49.96
CA THR A 123 -8.21 -21.66 50.74
C THR A 123 -9.20 -22.80 50.51
N ASP A 124 -9.33 -23.28 49.27
CA ASP A 124 -10.25 -24.36 48.89
C ASP A 124 -9.84 -25.76 49.41
N ARG A 125 -8.66 -25.87 50.04
CA ARG A 125 -8.14 -27.13 50.62
C ARG A 125 -8.27 -27.21 52.14
N THR A 126 -8.84 -26.19 52.77
CA THR A 126 -8.89 -26.08 54.24
C THR A 126 -10.29 -26.04 54.84
N GLU A 127 -11.34 -26.31 54.05
CA GLU A 127 -12.72 -26.53 54.53
C GLU A 127 -13.13 -28.00 54.52
#